data_AF-A0A1T4YNN3-F1
#
_entry.id   AF-A0A1T4YNN3-F1
#
_cell.length_a   1.000
_cell.length_b   1.000
_cell.length_c   1.000
_cell.angle_alpha   90.00
_cell.angle_beta   90.00
_cell.angle_gamma   90.00
#
_symmetry.space_group_name_H-M   'P 1'
#
loop_
_entity.id
_entity.type
_entity.pdbx_description
1 polymer ?
#
loop_
_entity_poly.entity_id
_entity_poly.type
_entity_poly.pdbx_seq_one_letter_code
_entity_poly.pdbx_strand_id
1 'polypeptide(L)'
;MYIDKRLRRYLESDVPGRLCGECNALIAAERQFNPYDVVARLFDARVLLANLPGFLMPDHLPADALPRRTQFEVVRGLGRMLAEDDLVCEGDYRAFEAALARVVQRPPNRGRRR
;
A
#
# COMPACT_ATOMS: atom_id res chain seq x y z
N MET A 1 -12.55 -3.20 11.16
CA MET A 1 -11.80 -1.94 11.39
C MET A 1 -10.31 -2.13 11.78
N TYR A 2 -9.70 -3.31 11.57
CA TYR A 2 -8.28 -3.58 11.89
C TYR A 2 -7.33 -3.38 10.69
N ILE A 3 -7.79 -3.70 9.48
CA ILE A 3 -7.00 -3.57 8.25
C ILE A 3 -6.76 -2.10 7.88
N ASP A 4 -7.74 -1.22 8.06
CA ASP A 4 -7.59 0.23 7.83
C ASP A 4 -6.44 0.83 8.66
N LYS A 5 -6.41 0.57 9.98
CA LYS A 5 -5.32 1.01 10.85
C LYS A 5 -3.95 0.49 10.41
N ARG A 6 -3.89 -0.75 9.92
CA ARG A 6 -2.65 -1.34 9.39
C ARG A 6 -2.23 -0.70 8.06
N LEU A 7 -3.19 -0.43 7.18
CA LEU A 7 -2.94 0.24 5.91
C LEU A 7 -2.41 1.66 6.15
N ARG A 8 -3.06 2.44 7.02
CA ARG A 8 -2.59 3.78 7.41
C ARG A 8 -1.19 3.74 7.99
N ARG A 9 -0.92 2.79 8.90
CA ARG A 9 0.43 2.59 9.43
C ARG A 9 1.44 2.32 8.32
N TYR A 10 1.15 1.36 7.44
CA TYR A 10 2.01 1.03 6.30
C TYR A 10 2.31 2.24 5.41
N LEU A 11 1.28 3.04 5.10
CA LEU A 11 1.44 4.26 4.32
C LEU A 11 2.36 5.26 5.03
N GLU A 12 2.27 5.39 6.36
CA GLU A 12 3.06 6.36 7.12
C GLU A 12 4.48 5.87 7.47
N SER A 13 4.71 4.57 7.62
CA SER A 13 6.00 4.01 8.03
C SER A 13 6.87 3.54 6.88
N ASP A 14 6.29 2.85 5.90
CA ASP A 14 7.06 2.08 4.92
C ASP A 14 7.14 2.76 3.56
N VAL A 15 6.06 3.43 3.14
CA VAL A 15 6.01 4.14 1.84
C VAL A 15 7.05 5.25 1.75
N PRO A 16 7.30 6.11 2.76
CA PRO A 16 8.30 7.17 2.67
C PRO A 16 9.68 6.64 2.24
N GLY A 17 10.10 5.50 2.82
CA GLY A 17 11.37 4.85 2.49
C GLY A 17 11.49 4.33 1.05
N ARG A 18 10.39 4.31 0.29
CA ARG A 18 10.33 3.89 -1.12
C ARG A 18 10.16 5.06 -2.09
N LEU A 19 9.92 6.26 -1.58
CA LEU A 19 9.79 7.47 -2.36
C LEU A 19 11.13 8.17 -2.55
N CYS A 20 11.14 9.18 -3.42
CA CYS A 20 12.32 9.99 -3.70
C CYS A 20 12.81 10.78 -2.47
N GLY A 21 14.08 11.21 -2.48
CA GLY A 21 14.64 12.00 -1.37
C GLY A 21 13.88 13.30 -1.10
N GLU A 22 13.48 14.00 -2.16
CA GLU A 22 12.67 15.23 -2.06
C GLU A 22 11.28 14.96 -1.47
N CYS A 23 10.67 13.84 -1.86
CA CYS A 23 9.38 13.36 -1.33
C CYS A 23 9.46 13.16 0.19
N ASN A 24 10.57 12.61 0.68
CA ASN A 24 10.82 12.42 2.10
C ASN A 24 11.03 13.74 2.86
N ALA A 25 11.72 14.71 2.25
CA ALA A 25 11.85 16.05 2.82
C ALA A 25 10.49 16.73 2.97
N LEU A 26 9.61 16.60 1.96
CA LEU A 26 8.26 17.14 2.00
C LEU A 26 7.41 16.48 3.10
N ILE A 27 7.47 15.15 3.23
CA ILE A 27 6.80 14.42 4.32
C ILE A 27 7.31 14.89 5.69
N ALA A 28 8.62 15.06 5.84
CA ALA A 28 9.21 15.51 7.09
C ALA A 28 8.77 16.94 7.45
N ALA A 29 8.65 17.83 6.45
CA ALA A 29 8.15 19.19 6.63
C ALA A 29 6.67 19.19 7.03
N GLU A 30 5.80 18.47 6.32
CA GLU A 30 4.36 18.41 6.64
C GLU A 30 4.09 17.87 8.03
N ARG A 31 4.87 16.87 8.48
CA ARG A 31 4.74 16.31 9.83
C ARG A 31 4.95 17.35 10.95
N GLN A 32 5.65 18.45 10.68
CA GLN A 32 5.82 19.54 11.64
C GLN A 32 4.52 20.34 11.82
N PHE A 33 3.66 20.39 10.81
CA PHE A 33 2.39 21.12 10.85
C PHE A 33 1.22 20.22 11.22
N ASN A 34 1.13 19.03 10.61
CA ASN A 34 0.14 18.02 10.93
C ASN A 34 0.75 16.62 10.80
N PRO A 35 0.85 15.83 11.90
CA PRO A 35 1.52 14.54 11.88
C PRO A 35 0.65 13.39 11.34
N TYR A 36 -0.63 13.61 11.05
CA TYR A 36 -1.58 12.54 10.71
C TYR A 36 -1.88 12.45 9.21
N ASP A 37 -1.93 11.22 8.70
CA ASP A 37 -2.29 10.87 7.31
C ASP A 37 -1.51 11.70 6.26
N VAL A 38 -0.25 12.02 6.56
CA VAL A 38 0.60 12.90 5.75
C VAL A 38 0.78 12.35 4.34
N VAL A 39 1.03 11.05 4.20
CA VAL A 39 1.24 10.43 2.88
C VAL A 39 -0.06 10.47 2.06
N ALA A 40 -1.21 10.19 2.67
CA ALA A 40 -2.50 10.24 1.98
C ALA A 40 -2.92 11.67 1.60
N ARG A 41 -2.47 12.68 2.36
CA ARG A 41 -2.74 14.10 2.07
C ARG A 41 -1.81 14.68 1.00
N LEU A 42 -0.54 14.30 1.02
CA LEU A 42 0.49 14.89 0.17
C LEU A 42 0.51 14.32 -1.24
N PHE A 43 0.21 13.04 -1.38
CA PHE A 43 0.39 12.33 -2.63
C PHE A 43 -0.94 12.00 -3.28
N ASP A 44 -0.94 12.03 -4.61
CA ASP A 44 -2.11 11.73 -5.41
C ASP A 44 -2.48 10.23 -5.37
N ALA A 45 -3.65 9.93 -5.93
CA ALA A 45 -4.17 8.57 -6.02
C ALA A 45 -3.22 7.62 -6.78
N ARG A 46 -2.45 8.13 -7.75
CA ARG A 46 -1.52 7.31 -8.54
C ARG A 46 -0.34 6.83 -7.69
N VAL A 47 0.24 7.70 -6.89
CA VAL A 47 1.32 7.33 -5.95
C VAL A 47 0.81 6.35 -4.91
N LEU A 48 -0.39 6.57 -4.37
CA LEU A 48 -1.02 5.66 -3.42
C LEU A 48 -1.26 4.29 -4.05
N LEU A 49 -1.86 4.24 -5.24
CA LEU A 49 -2.13 3.02 -6.00
C LEU A 49 -0.84 2.22 -6.26
N ALA A 50 0.23 2.88 -6.70
CA ALA A 50 1.51 2.23 -6.98
C ALA A 50 2.12 1.56 -5.73
N ASN A 51 1.82 2.07 -4.54
CA ASN A 51 2.37 1.55 -3.28
C ASN A 51 1.46 0.52 -2.59
N LEU A 52 0.17 0.44 -2.95
CA LEU A 52 -0.79 -0.48 -2.34
C LEU A 52 -0.36 -1.97 -2.39
N PRO A 53 0.19 -2.52 -3.50
CA PRO A 53 0.62 -3.91 -3.55
C PRO A 53 1.69 -4.27 -2.52
N GLY A 54 2.52 -3.29 -2.13
CA GLY A 54 3.52 -3.49 -1.10
C GLY A 54 2.93 -3.79 0.28
N PHE A 55 1.68 -3.41 0.55
CA PHE A 55 0.97 -3.79 1.77
C PHE A 55 0.69 -5.29 1.86
N LEU A 56 0.80 -6.03 0.75
CA LEU A 56 0.63 -7.48 0.70
C LEU A 56 1.97 -8.24 0.79
N MET A 57 3.08 -7.54 1.04
CA MET A 57 4.38 -8.17 1.24
C MET A 57 4.44 -8.96 2.56
N PRO A 58 5.27 -10.01 2.66
CA PRO A 58 5.31 -10.91 3.83
C PRO A 58 5.41 -10.20 5.18
N ASP A 59 6.20 -9.12 5.27
CA ASP A 59 6.42 -8.35 6.51
C ASP A 59 5.15 -7.62 7.00
N HIS A 60 4.17 -7.44 6.11
CA HIS A 60 2.91 -6.77 6.41
C HIS A 60 1.70 -7.71 6.39
N LEU A 61 1.89 -9.00 6.09
CA LEU A 61 0.80 -9.97 6.07
C LEU A 61 0.49 -10.50 7.48
N PRO A 62 -0.80 -10.59 7.87
CA PRO A 62 -1.20 -11.31 9.07
C PRO A 62 -0.78 -12.79 9.00
N ALA A 63 -0.53 -13.43 10.15
CA ALA A 63 -0.27 -14.87 10.20
C ALA A 63 -1.52 -15.68 9.81
N ASP A 64 -2.69 -15.22 10.23
CA ASP A 64 -3.97 -15.91 10.01
C ASP A 64 -4.46 -15.77 8.56
N ALA A 65 -5.10 -16.82 8.04
CA ALA A 65 -5.60 -16.85 6.66
C ALA A 65 -6.75 -15.85 6.42
N LEU A 66 -7.67 -15.70 7.38
CA LEU A 66 -8.85 -14.84 7.23
C LEU A 66 -8.46 -13.34 7.13
N PRO A 67 -7.66 -12.77 8.06
CA PRO A 67 -7.20 -11.39 7.92
C PRO A 67 -6.34 -11.14 6.68
N ARG A 68 -5.54 -12.12 6.23
CA ARG A 68 -4.80 -12.03 4.96
C ARG A 68 -5.73 -11.87 3.77
N ARG A 69 -6.78 -12.70 3.70
CA ARG A 69 -7.80 -12.58 2.65
C ARG A 69 -8.49 -11.22 2.71
N THR A 70 -8.89 -10.75 3.89
CA THR A 70 -9.48 -9.42 4.04
C THR A 70 -8.53 -8.31 3.56
N GLN A 71 -7.24 -8.41 3.88
CA GLN A 71 -6.23 -7.45 3.44
C GLN A 71 -6.10 -7.43 1.91
N PHE A 72 -6.10 -8.60 1.28
CA PHE A 72 -6.10 -8.71 -0.19
C PHE A 72 -7.33 -8.07 -0.83
N GLU A 73 -8.54 -8.39 -0.34
CA GLU A 73 -9.78 -7.81 -0.88
C GLU A 73 -9.84 -6.29 -0.69
N VAL A 74 -9.33 -5.77 0.43
CA VAL A 74 -9.23 -4.32 0.66
C VAL A 74 -8.32 -3.67 -0.38
N VAL A 75 -7.12 -4.23 -0.61
CA VAL A 75 -6.19 -3.67 -1.60
C VAL A 75 -6.81 -3.69 -3.00
N ARG A 76 -7.38 -4.82 -3.40
CA ARG A 76 -8.03 -4.98 -4.71
C ARG A 76 -9.21 -4.02 -4.86
N GLY A 77 -10.05 -3.91 -3.83
CA GLY A 77 -11.21 -3.02 -3.82
C GLY A 77 -10.82 -1.54 -3.92
N LEU A 78 -9.77 -1.11 -3.20
CA LEU A 78 -9.24 0.25 -3.29
C LEU A 78 -8.70 0.55 -4.68
N GLY A 79 -7.91 -0.35 -5.27
CA GLY A 79 -7.38 -0.15 -6.61
C GLY A 79 -8.49 -0.03 -7.66
N ARG A 80 -9.53 -0.86 -7.56
CA ARG A 80 -10.71 -0.78 -8.42
C ARG A 80 -11.47 0.53 -8.24
N MET A 81 -11.73 0.94 -6.99
CA MET A 81 -12.39 2.21 -6.67
C MET A 81 -11.66 3.40 -7.32
N LEU A 82 -10.34 3.47 -7.17
CA LEU A 82 -9.55 4.58 -7.74
C LEU A 82 -9.66 4.63 -9.27
N ALA A 83 -9.77 3.48 -9.94
CA ALA A 83 -9.94 3.42 -11.38
C ALA A 83 -11.38 3.76 -11.81
N GLU A 84 -12.39 3.28 -11.08
CA GLU A 84 -13.80 3.56 -11.36
C GLU A 84 -14.18 5.04 -11.13
N ASP A 85 -13.49 5.71 -10.21
CA ASP A 85 -13.67 7.14 -9.90
C ASP A 85 -12.80 8.05 -10.79
N ASP A 86 -12.16 7.52 -11.84
CA ASP A 86 -11.26 8.24 -12.77
C ASP A 86 -10.09 8.98 -12.08
N LEU A 87 -9.67 8.51 -10.89
CA LEU A 87 -8.56 9.11 -10.13
C LEU A 87 -7.18 8.64 -10.61
N VAL A 88 -7.15 7.58 -11.42
CA VAL A 88 -5.93 7.01 -12.02
C VAL A 88 -6.23 6.60 -13.46
N CYS A 89 -5.22 6.64 -14.33
CA CYS A 89 -5.44 6.22 -15.71
C CYS A 89 -5.45 4.69 -15.84
N GLU A 90 -5.95 4.19 -16.96
CA GLU A 90 -5.97 2.75 -17.26
C GLU A 90 -4.57 2.12 -17.18
N GLY A 91 -3.52 2.85 -17.59
CA GLY A 91 -2.13 2.41 -17.50
C GLY A 91 -1.67 2.17 -16.06
N ASP A 92 -2.02 3.08 -15.14
CA ASP A 92 -1.70 2.95 -13.72
C ASP A 92 -2.43 1.75 -13.10
N TYR A 93 -3.72 1.56 -13.42
CA TYR A 93 -4.50 0.42 -12.95
C TYR A 93 -3.97 -0.93 -13.48
N ARG A 94 -3.58 -1.00 -14.75
CA ARG A 94 -2.95 -2.21 -15.32
C ARG A 94 -1.61 -2.53 -14.64
N ALA A 95 -0.80 -1.52 -14.33
CA ALA A 95 0.45 -1.72 -13.60
C ALA A 95 0.19 -2.23 -12.17
N PHE A 96 -0.83 -1.71 -11.50
CA PHE A 96 -1.29 -2.18 -10.20
C PHE A 96 -1.76 -3.64 -10.23
N GLU A 97 -2.61 -4.03 -11.17
CA GLU A 97 -3.07 -5.42 -11.32
C GLU A 97 -1.90 -6.38 -11.59
N ALA A 98 -0.94 -5.97 -12.42
CA ALA A 98 0.27 -6.76 -12.66
C ALA A 98 1.14 -6.90 -11.39
N ALA A 99 1.22 -5.87 -10.56
CA ALA A 99 1.91 -5.93 -9.27
C ALA A 99 1.16 -6.85 -8.28
N LEU A 100 -0.17 -6.76 -8.21
CA LEU A 100 -1.00 -7.66 -7.41
C LEU A 100 -0.80 -9.12 -7.78
N ALA A 101 -0.85 -9.46 -9.07
CA ALA A 101 -0.66 -10.82 -9.55
C ALA A 101 0.69 -11.43 -9.11
N ARG A 102 1.76 -10.64 -9.14
CA ARG A 102 3.09 -11.07 -8.67
C ARG A 102 3.13 -11.36 -7.18
N VAL A 103 2.40 -10.58 -6.37
CA VAL A 103 2.35 -10.81 -4.93
C VAL A 103 1.58 -12.09 -4.59
N VAL A 104 0.47 -12.37 -5.29
CA VAL A 104 -0.32 -13.61 -5.09
C VAL A 104 0.46 -14.85 -5.49
N GLN A 105 1.26 -14.78 -6.55
CA GLN A 105 2.06 -15.91 -7.04
C GLN A 105 3.27 -16.23 -6.16
N ARG A 106 3.67 -15.34 -5.26
CA ARG A 106 4.83 -15.57 -4.38
C ARG A 106 4.40 -16.51 -3.25
N PRO A 107 4.90 -17.77 -3.20
CA PRO A 107 4.57 -18.64 -2.08
C PRO A 107 5.08 -17.99 -0.79
N PRO A 108 4.32 -18.07 0.32
CA PRO A 108 4.84 -17.62 1.61
C PRO A 108 6.11 -18.42 1.87
N ASN A 109 7.25 -17.74 2.03
CA ASN A 109 8.50 -18.40 2.40
C ASN A 109 8.22 -19.30 3.61
N ARG A 110 8.21 -20.62 3.40
CA ARG A 110 8.21 -21.58 4.49
C ARG A 110 9.54 -21.39 5.17
N GLY A 111 9.53 -20.62 6.27
CA GLY A 111 10.68 -20.45 7.14
C GLY A 111 11.30 -21.82 7.39
N ARG A 112 12.58 -21.94 7.00
CA ARG A 112 13.44 -23.07 7.31
C ARG A 112 13.39 -23.23 8.83
N ARG A 113 12.72 -24.29 9.32
CA ARG A 113 12.79 -24.68 10.72
C ARG A 113 14.26 -24.90 11.04
N ARG A 114 14.81 -24.09 11.95
CA ARG A 114 16.06 -24.42 12.66
C ARG A 114 15.69 -25.30 13.83
#